data_AF-A0A519UJE3-F1
#
_entry.id   AF-A0A519UJE3-F1
#
_cell.length_a   1.000
_cell.length_b   1.000
_cell.length_c   1.000
_cell.angle_alpha   90.00
_cell.angle_beta   90.00
_cell.angle_gamma   90.00
#
_symmetry.space_group_name_H-M   'P 1'
#
loop_
_entity.id
_entity.type
_entity.pdbx_description
1 polymer ?
#
loop_
_entity_poly.entity_id
_entity_poly.type
_entity_poly.pdbx_seq_one_letter_code
_entity_poly.pdbx_strand_id
1 'polypeptide(L)'
;FGMQEITIPESRSTANPEEADLLLKRLAQLLEPYDAAEHEADPLSIGVIAPYRAQINYLKDAVEESDELSGLLLHRQLSVGTVDSFQGQERDIIAISLTRSNAQGEIGFLADVRRMNVAMTRARKKLLLIGDSSTLGAHPFYKAFLDYVELVGGYRTAWELQA
;
A
#
# COMPACT_ATOMS: atom_id res chain seq x y z
N PHE A 1 10.64 9.18 15.36
CA PHE A 1 9.99 7.93 15.81
C PHE A 1 8.84 7.68 14.86
N GLY A 2 8.87 6.54 14.17
CA GLY A 2 8.07 6.29 12.96
C GLY A 2 6.57 6.06 13.20
N MET A 3 5.84 5.98 12.09
CA MET A 3 4.40 5.72 12.01
C MET A 3 4.02 4.49 12.86
N GLN A 4 3.20 4.67 13.89
CA GLN A 4 2.94 3.61 14.89
C GLN A 4 1.74 2.74 14.51
N GLU A 5 1.92 1.42 14.64
CA GLU A 5 0.80 0.48 14.50
C GLU A 5 -0.11 0.51 15.75
N ILE A 6 -1.41 0.36 15.54
CA ILE A 6 -2.44 0.17 16.56
C ILE A 6 -3.10 -1.19 16.37
N THR A 7 -3.44 -1.85 17.47
CA THR A 7 -4.22 -3.10 17.44
C THR A 7 -5.63 -2.83 17.95
N ILE A 8 -6.63 -3.12 17.13
CA ILE A 8 -8.05 -2.97 17.49
C ILE A 8 -8.45 -4.09 18.47
N PRO A 9 -8.79 -3.80 19.73
CA PRO A 9 -9.02 -4.82 20.76
C PRO A 9 -10.10 -5.85 20.40
N GLU A 10 -11.19 -5.41 19.77
CA GLU A 10 -12.37 -6.23 19.47
C GLU A 10 -12.09 -7.25 18.36
N SER A 11 -11.29 -6.87 17.36
CA SER A 11 -10.99 -7.71 16.20
C SER A 11 -9.61 -8.35 16.23
N ARG A 12 -8.73 -7.89 17.14
CA ARG A 12 -7.30 -8.19 17.19
C ARG A 12 -6.57 -7.94 15.85
N SER A 13 -7.13 -7.07 15.02
CA SER A 13 -6.54 -6.67 13.73
C SER A 13 -5.68 -5.42 13.91
N THR A 14 -4.63 -5.29 13.11
CA THR A 14 -3.67 -4.19 13.18
C THR A 14 -3.95 -3.16 12.09
N ALA A 15 -3.78 -1.89 12.41
CA ALA A 15 -3.78 -0.78 11.47
C ALA A 15 -2.59 0.14 11.75
N ASN A 16 -2.21 0.93 10.76
CA ASN A 16 -1.24 2.01 10.85
C ASN A 16 -1.80 3.20 10.06
N PRO A 17 -2.58 4.08 10.70
CA PRO A 17 -3.25 5.19 10.02
C PRO A 17 -2.28 6.12 9.29
N GLU A 18 -1.16 6.48 9.93
CA GLU A 18 -0.16 7.36 9.30
C GLU A 18 0.44 6.73 8.03
N GLU A 19 0.64 5.40 8.03
CA GLU A 19 1.10 4.67 6.84
C GLU A 19 0.05 4.67 5.72
N ALA A 20 -1.23 4.54 6.08
CA ALA A 20 -2.33 4.61 5.12
C ALA A 20 -2.41 6.01 4.50
N ASP A 21 -2.38 7.06 5.31
CA ASP A 21 -2.44 8.45 4.87
C ASP A 21 -1.27 8.78 3.95
N LEU A 22 -0.06 8.35 4.31
CA LEU A 22 1.12 8.53 3.46
C LEU A 22 0.98 7.80 2.11
N LEU A 23 0.43 6.58 2.11
CA LEU A 23 0.22 5.80 0.89
C LEU A 23 -0.74 6.52 -0.05
N LEU A 24 -1.88 6.97 0.47
CA LEU A 24 -2.91 7.65 -0.32
C LEU A 24 -2.43 9.01 -0.80
N LYS A 25 -1.74 9.79 0.03
CA LYS A 25 -1.12 11.06 -0.39
C LYS A 25 -0.14 10.84 -1.54
N ARG A 26 0.72 9.83 -1.47
CA ARG A 26 1.67 9.51 -2.55
C ARG A 26 0.99 8.98 -3.80
N LEU A 27 -0.10 8.24 -3.65
CA LEU A 27 -0.91 7.78 -4.76
C LEU A 27 -1.60 8.96 -5.47
N ALA A 28 -2.19 9.89 -4.73
CA ALA A 28 -2.80 11.11 -5.28
C ALA A 28 -1.76 11.95 -6.03
N GLN A 29 -0.59 12.20 -5.44
CA GLN A 29 0.51 12.92 -6.11
C GLN A 29 1.01 12.24 -7.38
N LEU A 30 1.03 10.90 -7.42
CA LEU A 30 1.38 10.15 -8.62
C LEU A 30 0.33 10.33 -9.74
N LEU A 31 -0.92 10.57 -9.37
CA LEU A 31 -2.06 10.71 -10.27
C LEU A 31 -2.36 12.18 -10.63
N GLU A 32 -1.74 13.17 -9.99
CA GLU A 32 -1.90 14.59 -10.33
C GLU A 32 -1.76 14.90 -11.84
N PRO A 33 -0.79 14.33 -12.58
CA PRO A 33 -0.66 14.59 -14.02
C PRO A 33 -1.67 13.81 -14.89
N TYR A 34 -2.45 12.91 -14.31
CA TYR A 34 -3.36 12.03 -15.05
C TYR A 34 -4.74 12.68 -15.20
N ASP A 35 -5.10 13.02 -16.44
CA ASP A 35 -6.46 13.43 -16.78
C ASP A 35 -7.31 12.22 -17.17
N ALA A 36 -8.28 11.88 -16.33
CA ALA A 36 -9.20 10.78 -16.57
C ALA A 36 -10.09 10.99 -17.80
N ALA A 37 -10.41 12.25 -18.16
CA ALA A 37 -11.24 12.56 -19.31
C ALA A 37 -10.52 12.27 -20.63
N GLU A 38 -9.20 12.48 -20.68
CA GLU A 38 -8.38 12.15 -21.86
C GLU A 38 -8.21 10.63 -22.07
N HIS A 39 -8.47 9.83 -21.04
CA HIS A 39 -8.23 8.38 -21.02
C HIS A 39 -9.53 7.56 -20.89
N GLU A 40 -10.68 8.12 -21.29
CA GLU A 40 -11.99 7.46 -21.16
C GLU A 40 -12.05 6.08 -21.84
N ALA A 41 -11.33 5.90 -22.96
CA ALA A 41 -11.30 4.64 -23.71
C ALA A 41 -10.39 3.55 -23.10
N ASP A 42 -9.41 3.92 -22.27
CA ASP A 42 -8.52 2.98 -21.57
C ASP A 42 -8.13 3.55 -20.19
N PRO A 43 -9.08 3.54 -19.23
CA PRO A 43 -8.85 4.15 -17.94
C PRO A 43 -7.81 3.38 -17.12
N LEU A 44 -6.98 4.13 -16.36
CA LEU A 44 -6.06 3.51 -15.41
C LEU A 44 -6.79 2.66 -14.38
N SER A 45 -6.27 1.45 -14.17
CA SER A 45 -6.75 0.53 -13.14
C SER A 45 -5.81 0.55 -11.92
N ILE A 46 -6.38 0.75 -10.73
CA ILE A 46 -5.63 0.95 -9.48
C ILE A 46 -6.11 -0.06 -8.43
N GLY A 47 -5.16 -0.68 -7.73
CA GLY A 47 -5.41 -1.55 -6.58
C GLY A 47 -4.66 -1.06 -5.35
N VAL A 48 -5.37 -0.82 -4.26
CA VAL A 48 -4.81 -0.53 -2.94
C VAL A 48 -4.94 -1.79 -2.08
N ILE A 49 -3.82 -2.29 -1.58
CA ILE A 49 -3.74 -3.58 -0.88
C ILE A 49 -3.18 -3.39 0.52
N ALA A 50 -3.79 -4.04 1.50
CA ALA A 50 -3.20 -4.20 2.83
C ALA A 50 -3.44 -5.62 3.38
N PRO A 51 -2.55 -6.15 4.23
CA PRO A 51 -2.67 -7.50 4.79
C PRO A 51 -3.68 -7.60 5.93
N TYR A 52 -4.03 -6.48 6.58
CA TYR A 52 -4.91 -6.45 7.75
C TYR A 52 -6.25 -5.79 7.43
N ARG A 53 -7.34 -6.38 7.92
CA ARG A 53 -8.69 -5.86 7.69
C ARG A 53 -8.92 -4.49 8.33
N ALA A 54 -8.35 -4.24 9.51
CA ALA A 54 -8.39 -2.92 10.13
C ALA A 54 -7.73 -1.86 9.22
N GLN A 55 -6.55 -2.16 8.65
CA GLN A 55 -5.90 -1.26 7.70
C GLN A 55 -6.72 -1.04 6.42
N ILE A 56 -7.36 -2.09 5.89
CA ILE A 56 -8.25 -1.97 4.73
C ILE A 56 -9.41 -1.03 5.00
N ASN A 57 -10.00 -1.09 6.19
CA ASN A 57 -11.10 -0.20 6.55
C ASN A 57 -10.62 1.26 6.60
N TYR A 58 -9.50 1.52 7.29
CA TYR A 58 -8.87 2.85 7.28
C TYR A 58 -8.60 3.37 5.87
N LEU A 59 -8.04 2.53 4.99
CA LEU A 59 -7.76 2.91 3.61
C LEU A 59 -9.03 3.19 2.81
N LYS A 60 -10.11 2.46 3.04
CA LYS A 60 -11.39 2.71 2.37
C LYS A 60 -12.00 4.03 2.81
N ASP A 61 -12.09 4.23 4.11
CA ASP A 61 -12.65 5.46 4.69
C ASP A 61 -11.85 6.69 4.20
N ALA A 62 -10.51 6.62 4.25
CA ALA A 62 -9.66 7.71 3.79
C ALA A 62 -9.69 7.94 2.26
N VAL A 63 -9.92 6.91 1.44
CA VAL A 63 -10.15 7.08 -0.01
C VAL A 63 -11.49 7.75 -0.29
N GLU A 64 -12.54 7.40 0.46
CA GLU A 64 -13.87 8.01 0.31
C GLU A 64 -13.85 9.50 0.72
N GLU A 65 -13.02 9.86 1.69
CA GLU A 65 -12.84 11.25 2.16
C GLU A 65 -11.89 12.09 1.28
N SER A 66 -11.14 11.48 0.37
CA SER A 66 -10.22 12.20 -0.54
C SER A 66 -10.94 12.68 -1.80
N ASP A 67 -10.91 13.98 -2.05
CA ASP A 67 -11.47 14.59 -3.26
C ASP A 67 -10.81 14.05 -4.54
N GLU A 68 -9.51 13.74 -4.47
CA GLU A 68 -8.72 13.24 -5.61
C GLU A 68 -9.00 11.76 -5.93
N LEU A 69 -9.24 10.94 -4.90
CA LEU A 69 -9.34 9.48 -5.04
C LEU A 69 -10.77 8.96 -5.05
N SER A 70 -11.72 9.67 -4.43
CA SER A 70 -13.13 9.27 -4.34
C SER A 70 -13.78 9.11 -5.71
N GLY A 71 -13.47 10.00 -6.67
CA GLY A 71 -13.94 9.89 -8.06
C GLY A 71 -13.50 8.59 -8.73
N LEU A 72 -12.22 8.21 -8.55
CA LEU A 72 -11.68 6.96 -9.10
C LEU A 72 -12.34 5.73 -8.46
N LEU A 73 -12.69 5.80 -7.17
CA LEU A 73 -13.46 4.76 -6.49
C LEU A 73 -14.88 4.64 -7.06
N LEU A 74 -15.59 5.76 -7.22
CA LEU A 74 -16.96 5.82 -7.76
C LEU A 74 -17.04 5.27 -9.20
N HIS A 75 -16.03 5.58 -10.02
CA HIS A 75 -15.91 5.08 -11.39
C HIS A 75 -15.31 3.67 -11.49
N ARG A 76 -15.08 2.98 -10.36
CA ARG A 76 -14.52 1.62 -10.27
C ARG A 76 -13.11 1.47 -10.88
N GLN A 77 -12.38 2.57 -11.00
CA GLN A 77 -10.98 2.58 -11.43
C GLN A 77 -10.04 2.23 -10.27
N LEU A 78 -10.43 2.57 -9.03
CA LEU A 78 -9.71 2.24 -7.81
C LEU A 78 -10.47 1.19 -7.00
N SER A 79 -9.74 0.23 -6.45
CA SER A 79 -10.28 -0.80 -5.55
C SER A 79 -9.37 -0.98 -4.34
N VAL A 80 -9.94 -1.18 -3.15
CA VAL A 80 -9.21 -1.39 -1.89
C VAL A 80 -9.54 -2.77 -1.31
N GLY A 81 -8.54 -3.57 -0.97
CA GLY A 81 -8.78 -4.93 -0.47
C GLY A 81 -7.55 -5.69 0.05
N THR A 82 -7.75 -6.97 0.33
CA THR A 82 -6.66 -7.89 0.72
C THR A 82 -5.95 -8.43 -0.51
N VAL A 83 -4.76 -9.01 -0.33
CA VAL A 83 -4.07 -9.77 -1.39
C VAL A 83 -5.01 -10.75 -2.10
N ASP A 84 -5.79 -11.51 -1.33
CA ASP A 84 -6.69 -12.55 -1.85
C ASP A 84 -7.81 -11.97 -2.73
N SER A 85 -8.30 -10.75 -2.43
CA SER A 85 -9.32 -10.10 -3.26
C SER A 85 -8.83 -9.68 -4.66
N PHE A 86 -7.51 -9.62 -4.86
CA PHE A 86 -6.88 -9.33 -6.15
C PHE A 86 -6.34 -10.58 -6.85
N GLN A 87 -6.66 -11.78 -6.37
CA GLN A 87 -6.15 -13.01 -6.98
C GLN A 87 -6.62 -13.14 -8.45
N GLY A 88 -5.65 -13.33 -9.35
CA GLY A 88 -5.92 -13.43 -10.79
C GLY A 88 -6.29 -12.12 -11.47
N GLN A 89 -6.24 -10.99 -10.74
CA GLN A 89 -6.51 -9.66 -11.28
C GLN A 89 -5.25 -8.81 -11.24
N GLU A 90 -4.91 -8.18 -12.36
CA GLU A 90 -3.84 -7.20 -12.44
C GLU A 90 -4.40 -5.79 -12.44
N ARG A 91 -3.55 -4.82 -12.06
CA ARG A 91 -3.84 -3.39 -12.12
C ARG A 91 -2.63 -2.67 -12.68
N ASP A 92 -2.86 -1.54 -13.33
CA ASP A 92 -1.77 -0.68 -13.81
C ASP A 92 -0.91 -0.19 -12.65
N ILE A 93 -1.57 0.23 -11.57
CA ILE A 93 -0.92 0.69 -10.35
C ILE A 93 -1.36 -0.20 -9.20
N ILE A 94 -0.40 -0.74 -8.45
CA ILE A 94 -0.66 -1.36 -7.15
C ILE A 94 0.02 -0.52 -6.08
N ALA A 95 -0.75 -0.12 -5.07
CA ALA A 95 -0.30 0.56 -3.86
C ALA A 95 -0.46 -0.38 -2.67
N ILE A 96 0.60 -0.64 -1.91
CA ILE A 96 0.58 -1.60 -0.80
C ILE A 96 0.97 -0.91 0.51
N SER A 97 0.12 -1.04 1.52
CA SER A 97 0.46 -0.74 2.92
C SER A 97 0.81 -2.06 3.62
N LEU A 98 2.02 -2.16 4.17
CA LEU A 98 2.48 -3.34 4.91
C LEU A 98 2.04 -3.33 6.38
N THR A 99 1.61 -2.19 6.91
CA THR A 99 0.97 -2.00 8.22
C THR A 99 1.88 -2.18 9.43
N ARG A 100 2.79 -3.16 9.42
CA ARG A 100 3.58 -3.55 10.60
C ARG A 100 4.73 -2.58 10.86
N SER A 101 4.77 -2.06 12.07
CA SER A 101 5.73 -1.08 12.58
C SER A 101 5.82 -1.21 14.10
N ASN A 102 6.75 -2.03 14.59
CA ASN A 102 6.94 -2.34 16.01
C ASN A 102 8.40 -2.71 16.33
N ALA A 103 8.82 -2.42 17.56
CA ALA A 103 10.20 -2.65 18.00
C ALA A 103 10.59 -4.14 18.11
N GLN A 104 9.60 -5.04 18.12
CA GLN A 104 9.79 -6.48 18.27
C GLN A 104 10.15 -7.16 16.94
N GLY A 105 10.03 -6.46 15.80
CA GLY A 105 10.24 -7.07 14.47
C GLY A 105 9.14 -8.06 14.09
N GLU A 106 7.96 -7.96 14.71
CA GLU A 106 6.84 -8.85 14.47
C GLU A 106 6.10 -8.44 13.20
N ILE A 107 6.09 -9.34 12.22
CA ILE A 107 5.50 -9.07 10.89
C ILE A 107 4.15 -9.77 10.66
N GLY A 108 3.73 -10.66 11.56
CA GLY A 108 2.42 -11.32 11.51
C GLY A 108 2.09 -11.96 10.14
N PHE A 109 1.01 -11.51 9.49
CA PHE A 109 0.53 -12.05 8.22
C PHE A 109 1.53 -11.89 7.06
N LEU A 110 2.48 -10.96 7.17
CA LEU A 110 3.54 -10.76 6.19
C LEU A 110 4.56 -11.91 6.17
N ALA A 111 4.58 -12.77 7.19
CA ALA A 111 5.44 -13.96 7.19
C ALA A 111 5.11 -14.93 6.04
N ASP A 112 3.89 -14.89 5.51
CA ASP A 112 3.54 -15.60 4.26
C ASP A 112 4.03 -14.81 3.04
N VAL A 113 5.31 -15.00 2.73
CA VAL A 113 5.99 -14.35 1.59
C VAL A 113 5.36 -14.68 0.23
N ARG A 114 4.58 -15.77 0.12
CA ARG A 114 3.89 -16.13 -1.13
C ARG A 114 2.78 -15.14 -1.43
N ARG A 115 2.03 -14.72 -0.41
CA ARG A 115 1.02 -13.66 -0.54
C ARG A 115 1.66 -12.34 -0.93
N MET A 116 2.82 -12.01 -0.36
CA MET A 116 3.55 -10.79 -0.72
C MET A 116 3.99 -10.82 -2.20
N ASN A 117 4.56 -11.93 -2.66
CA ASN A 117 4.91 -12.09 -4.07
C ASN A 117 3.69 -11.89 -4.97
N VAL A 118 2.57 -12.53 -4.65
CA VAL A 118 1.32 -12.39 -5.41
C VAL A 118 0.89 -10.93 -5.48
N ALA A 119 0.91 -10.19 -4.38
CA ALA A 119 0.50 -8.79 -4.34
C ALA A 119 1.43 -7.89 -5.17
N MET A 120 2.75 -8.05 -5.04
CA MET A 120 3.72 -7.24 -5.79
C MET A 120 3.63 -7.49 -7.30
N THR A 121 3.41 -8.74 -7.73
CA THR A 121 3.29 -9.08 -9.15
C THR A 121 1.94 -8.72 -9.77
N ARG A 122 1.01 -8.09 -9.04
CA ARG A 122 -0.25 -7.59 -9.62
C ARG A 122 -0.06 -6.27 -10.39
N ALA A 123 1.06 -5.58 -10.20
CA ALA A 123 1.35 -4.29 -10.84
C ALA A 123 1.84 -4.46 -12.28
N ARG A 124 1.19 -3.81 -13.24
CA ARG A 124 1.64 -3.80 -14.65
C ARG A 124 2.56 -2.63 -14.98
N LYS A 125 2.29 -1.44 -14.43
CA LYS A 125 3.02 -0.19 -14.74
C LYS A 125 3.78 0.36 -13.53
N LYS A 126 3.16 0.36 -12.35
CA LYS A 126 3.76 0.92 -11.13
C LYS A 126 3.40 0.13 -9.87
N LEU A 127 4.41 -0.15 -9.05
CA LEU A 127 4.25 -0.62 -7.69
C LEU A 127 4.67 0.51 -6.73
N LEU A 128 3.77 0.89 -5.83
CA LEU A 128 4.02 1.76 -4.68
C LEU A 128 3.87 0.91 -3.42
N LEU A 129 4.86 0.96 -2.53
CA LEU A 129 4.85 0.15 -1.32
C LEU A 129 5.36 1.01 -0.15
N ILE A 130 4.61 1.00 0.94
CA ILE A 130 4.97 1.67 2.19
C ILE A 130 4.98 0.64 3.31
N GLY A 131 6.01 0.72 4.14
CA GLY A 131 6.15 -0.09 5.34
C GLY A 131 7.37 0.33 6.14
N ASP A 132 7.46 -0.14 7.37
CA ASP A 132 8.59 0.13 8.24
C ASP A 132 9.75 -0.83 7.96
N SER A 133 10.80 -0.32 7.30
CA SER A 133 12.01 -1.10 7.01
C SER A 133 12.72 -1.63 8.25
N SER A 134 12.59 -0.98 9.42
CA SER A 134 13.22 -1.45 10.65
C SER A 134 12.53 -2.70 11.21
N THR A 135 11.20 -2.74 11.18
CA THR A 135 10.40 -3.92 11.54
C THR A 135 10.57 -5.04 10.52
N LEU A 136 10.42 -4.73 9.22
CA LEU A 136 10.40 -5.72 8.16
C LEU A 136 11.77 -6.33 7.89
N GLY A 137 12.84 -5.54 8.01
CA GLY A 137 14.22 -5.95 7.76
C GLY A 137 14.72 -7.06 8.70
N ALA A 138 14.02 -7.33 9.81
CA ALA A 138 14.28 -8.49 10.67
C ALA A 138 14.03 -9.83 9.95
N HIS A 139 13.17 -9.84 8.93
CA HIS A 139 12.84 -11.06 8.18
C HIS A 139 13.68 -11.17 6.89
N PRO A 140 14.34 -12.33 6.62
CA PRO A 140 15.31 -12.46 5.52
C PRO A 140 14.77 -12.09 4.13
N PHE A 141 13.53 -12.45 3.83
CA PHE A 141 12.90 -12.11 2.55
C PHE A 141 12.75 -10.60 2.36
N TYR A 142 12.27 -9.90 3.39
CA TYR A 142 12.04 -8.45 3.32
C TYR A 142 13.36 -7.70 3.35
N LYS A 143 14.36 -8.19 4.08
CA LYS A 143 15.72 -7.65 4.01
C LYS A 143 16.26 -7.72 2.58
N ALA A 144 16.21 -8.89 1.93
CA ALA A 144 16.68 -9.03 0.55
C ALA A 144 15.88 -8.17 -0.43
N PHE A 145 14.57 -8.03 -0.21
CA PHE A 145 13.72 -7.13 -1.00
C PHE A 145 14.12 -5.66 -0.82
N LEU A 146 14.35 -5.19 0.41
CA LEU A 146 14.81 -3.84 0.70
C LEU A 146 16.18 -3.56 0.07
N ASP A 147 17.13 -4.48 0.22
CA ASP A 147 18.47 -4.39 -0.40
C ASP A 147 18.35 -4.23 -1.94
N TYR A 148 17.43 -4.97 -2.58
CA TYR A 148 17.17 -4.85 -4.02
C TYR A 148 16.52 -3.51 -4.39
N VAL A 149 15.52 -3.06 -3.63
CA VAL A 149 14.81 -1.79 -3.88
C VAL A 149 15.76 -0.60 -3.73
N GLU A 150 16.70 -0.66 -2.79
CA GLU A 150 17.77 0.33 -2.64
C GLU A 150 18.72 0.31 -3.85
N LEU A 151 19.17 -0.88 -4.28
CA LEU A 151 20.05 -1.04 -5.44
C LEU A 151 19.48 -0.41 -6.73
N VAL A 152 18.17 -0.55 -6.96
CA VAL A 152 17.51 0.02 -8.15
C VAL A 152 17.09 1.48 -7.98
N GLY A 153 17.44 2.12 -6.85
CA GLY A 153 17.12 3.51 -6.55
C GLY A 153 15.63 3.75 -6.27
N GLY A 154 14.88 2.71 -5.89
CA GLY A 154 13.45 2.77 -5.59
C GLY A 154 13.12 3.09 -4.13
N TYR A 155 14.10 3.01 -3.22
CA TYR A 155 13.90 3.29 -1.79
C TYR A 155 13.85 4.80 -1.53
N ARG A 156 12.87 5.25 -0.74
CA ARG A 156 12.74 6.63 -0.22
C ARG A 156 12.32 6.57 1.23
N THR A 157 12.80 7.50 2.04
CA THR A 157 12.37 7.60 3.44
C THR A 157 11.08 8.42 3.53
N ALA A 158 10.25 8.15 4.55
CA ALA A 158 9.03 8.94 4.78
C ALA A 158 9.34 10.45 4.96
N TRP A 159 10.50 10.78 5.53
CA TRP A 159 10.95 12.16 5.76
C TRP A 159 11.21 12.94 4.48
N GLU A 160 11.79 12.28 3.46
CA GLU A 160 12.01 12.87 2.14
C GLU A 160 10.69 13.20 1.42
N LEU A 161 9.58 12.60 1.84
CA LEU A 161 8.25 12.74 1.22
C LEU A 161 7.34 13.72 1.98
N GLN A 162 7.79 14.19 3.15
CA GLN A 162 7.10 15.19 3.96
C GLN A 162 7.66 16.62 3.77
N ALA A 163 8.82 16.75 3.12
CA ALA A 163 9.44 18.02 2.73
C ALA A 163 8.93 18.51 1.36
#